data_AF-A0A2K2DUE3-F1
#
_entry.id   AF-A0A2K2DUE3-F1
#
_cell.length_a   1.000
_cell.length_b   1.000
_cell.length_c   1.000
_cell.angle_alpha   90.00
_cell.angle_beta   90.00
_cell.angle_gamma   90.00
#
_symmetry.space_group_name_H-M   'P 1'
#
loop_
_entity.id
_entity.type
_entity.pdbx_description
1 polymer ?
#
loop_
_entity_poly.entity_id
_entity_poly.type
_entity_poly.pdbx_seq_one_letter_code
_entity_poly.pdbx_strand_id
1 'polypeptide(L)'
;MCAREVLIAMCRVHFRGFSLNGKFNSSHLLFNTGKVTFDTDIAEVPFDIHSCKRDYAVIHDIFHPVFWDEENNFCPLHAEHLLHFLFTCPAGARSNSEGVIAYLTNHMALKSFMERISICTNLDGMIHRLIGQQELDFTTQVAHPYWFEQMEDVPAMWKVLSYNAGYDATGYIYNYEESVGQLMHFAKNFFTHAPNNLRMEEIEAAFSLATSESNMLPNLLQQVACQFINPPPPADFCLVKLLGDNMALLDEEEH
;
A
#
# COMPACT_ATOMS: atom_id res chain seq x y z
N MET A 1 4.26 -18.14 -7.44
CA MET A 1 5.41 -17.34 -6.97
C MET A 1 5.01 -16.67 -5.67
N CYS A 2 5.83 -16.73 -4.61
CA CYS A 2 5.54 -16.03 -3.36
C CYS A 2 6.14 -14.62 -3.43
N ALA A 3 5.49 -13.70 -4.16
CA ALA A 3 6.00 -12.35 -4.41
C ALA A 3 6.38 -11.61 -3.10
N ARG A 4 5.57 -11.81 -2.05
CA ARG A 4 5.87 -11.29 -0.71
C ARG A 4 7.23 -11.74 -0.18
N GLU A 5 7.55 -13.03 -0.25
CA GLU A 5 8.80 -13.56 0.30
C GLU A 5 10.02 -13.10 -0.51
N VAL A 6 9.86 -12.93 -1.82
CA VAL A 6 10.90 -12.33 -2.68
C VAL A 6 11.17 -10.88 -2.27
N LEU A 7 10.12 -10.09 -2.00
CA LEU A 7 10.27 -8.72 -1.50
C LEU A 7 10.92 -8.69 -0.11
N ILE A 8 10.54 -9.59 0.79
CA ILE A 8 11.18 -9.72 2.11
C ILE A 8 12.67 -9.99 1.95
N ALA A 9 13.06 -10.95 1.10
CA ALA A 9 14.45 -11.27 0.85
C ALA A 9 15.25 -10.05 0.36
N MET A 10 14.70 -9.29 -0.59
CA MET A 10 15.37 -8.08 -1.11
C MET A 10 15.45 -6.98 -0.05
N CYS A 11 14.35 -6.74 0.68
CA CYS A 11 14.32 -5.76 1.75
C CYS A 11 15.29 -6.10 2.89
N ARG A 12 15.54 -7.38 3.20
CA ARG A 12 16.59 -7.80 4.15
C ARG A 12 17.98 -7.35 3.70
N VAL A 13 18.32 -7.61 2.43
CA VAL A 13 19.61 -7.18 1.85
C VAL A 13 19.78 -5.66 1.97
N HIS A 14 18.74 -4.91 1.59
CA HIS A 14 18.72 -3.44 1.69
C HIS A 14 18.81 -2.94 3.14
N PHE A 15 18.11 -3.58 4.08
CA PHE A 15 18.11 -3.21 5.50
C PHE A 15 19.51 -3.34 6.13
N ARG A 16 20.27 -4.38 5.74
CA ARG A 16 21.68 -4.57 6.15
C ARG A 16 22.65 -3.54 5.53
N GLY A 17 22.17 -2.65 4.66
CA GLY A 17 22.99 -1.64 3.99
C GLY A 17 23.69 -2.15 2.74
N PHE A 18 23.20 -3.23 2.14
CA PHE A 18 23.74 -3.83 0.91
C PHE A 18 22.74 -3.83 -0.24
N SER A 19 23.22 -4.16 -1.43
CA SER A 19 22.45 -4.30 -2.67
C SER A 19 23.12 -5.36 -3.55
N LEU A 20 22.34 -6.03 -4.41
CA LEU A 20 22.83 -6.97 -5.43
C LEU A 20 23.12 -6.27 -6.76
N ASN A 21 22.92 -4.94 -6.82
CA ASN A 21 23.23 -4.07 -7.93
C ASN A 21 22.55 -4.45 -9.27
N GLY A 22 21.42 -5.16 -9.22
CA GLY A 22 20.73 -5.73 -10.36
C GLY A 22 21.45 -6.90 -11.03
N LYS A 23 22.40 -7.55 -10.35
CA LYS A 23 23.20 -8.66 -10.90
C LYS A 23 22.61 -10.04 -10.63
N PHE A 24 21.29 -10.13 -10.56
CA PHE A 24 20.57 -11.37 -10.35
C PHE A 24 19.41 -11.49 -11.35
N ASN A 25 18.75 -12.64 -11.34
CA ASN A 25 17.53 -12.91 -12.11
C ASN A 25 16.71 -13.98 -11.38
N SER A 26 15.61 -14.46 -11.98
CA SER A 26 14.73 -15.44 -11.36
C SER A 26 15.40 -16.77 -10.98
N SER A 27 16.47 -17.20 -11.65
CA SER A 27 17.18 -18.45 -11.31
C SER A 27 18.02 -18.34 -10.04
N HIS A 28 18.31 -17.11 -9.59
CA HIS A 28 19.06 -16.87 -8.36
C HIS A 28 18.16 -16.75 -7.12
N LEU A 29 16.84 -16.87 -7.28
CA LEU A 29 15.88 -16.90 -6.18
C LEU A 29 15.77 -18.33 -5.65
N LEU A 30 16.31 -18.57 -4.45
CA LEU A 30 16.32 -19.87 -3.80
C LEU A 30 15.14 -19.98 -2.83
N PHE A 31 14.28 -20.98 -3.04
CA PHE A 31 13.11 -21.23 -2.20
C PHE A 31 13.39 -22.40 -1.25
N ASN A 32 13.33 -22.15 0.07
CA ASN A 32 13.52 -23.19 1.08
C ASN A 32 12.52 -23.03 2.23
N THR A 33 11.71 -24.06 2.48
CA THR A 33 10.78 -24.13 3.64
C THR A 33 10.02 -22.84 3.92
N GLY A 34 9.42 -22.23 2.89
CA GLY A 34 8.61 -21.02 3.02
C GLY A 34 9.41 -19.70 3.10
N LYS A 35 10.74 -19.74 3.02
CA LYS A 35 11.62 -18.57 2.93
C LYS A 35 12.22 -18.46 1.53
N VAL A 36 12.56 -17.24 1.13
CA VAL A 36 13.32 -16.94 -0.09
C VAL A 36 14.65 -16.32 0.31
N THR A 37 15.73 -16.77 -0.33
CA THR A 37 17.06 -16.16 -0.26
C THR A 37 17.62 -15.95 -1.67
N PHE A 38 18.64 -15.12 -1.78
CA PHE A 38 19.42 -15.00 -3.01
C PHE A 38 20.58 -15.99 -2.98
N ASP A 39 21.00 -16.44 -4.16
CA ASP A 39 22.22 -17.22 -4.33
C ASP A 39 23.44 -16.46 -3.77
N THR A 40 24.29 -17.16 -3.01
CA THR A 40 25.49 -16.62 -2.38
C THR A 40 26.58 -16.23 -3.37
N ASP A 41 26.48 -16.70 -4.61
CA ASP A 41 27.43 -16.35 -5.69
C ASP A 41 27.24 -14.92 -6.21
N ILE A 42 26.15 -14.23 -5.82
CA ILE A 42 25.91 -12.84 -6.19
C ILE A 42 26.64 -11.91 -5.22
N ALA A 43 27.59 -11.13 -5.75
CA ALA A 43 28.33 -10.16 -4.95
C ALA A 43 27.44 -9.01 -4.46
N GLU A 44 27.38 -8.83 -3.13
CA GLU A 44 26.80 -7.66 -2.48
C GLU A 44 27.69 -6.42 -2.68
N VAL A 45 27.07 -5.26 -2.86
CA VAL A 45 27.72 -3.94 -2.91
C VAL A 45 27.07 -3.00 -1.89
N PRO A 46 27.72 -1.89 -1.51
CA PRO A 46 27.08 -0.89 -0.64
C PRO A 46 25.74 -0.39 -1.21
N PHE A 47 24.76 -0.27 -0.33
CA PHE A 47 23.44 0.27 -0.67
C PHE A 47 23.52 1.77 -0.99
N ASP A 48 22.96 2.16 -2.13
CA ASP A 48 22.69 3.54 -2.52
C ASP A 48 21.44 3.62 -3.40
N ILE A 49 21.05 4.84 -3.78
CA ILE A 49 19.86 5.09 -4.61
C ILE A 49 19.92 4.40 -5.99
N HIS A 50 21.10 4.21 -6.56
CA HIS A 50 21.27 3.60 -7.87
C HIS A 50 21.31 2.07 -7.80
N SER A 51 21.99 1.51 -6.80
CA SER A 51 22.08 0.07 -6.60
C SER A 51 20.72 -0.50 -6.20
N CYS A 52 19.97 0.16 -5.30
CA CYS A 52 18.62 -0.27 -4.92
C CYS A 52 17.61 -0.16 -6.08
N LYS A 53 17.72 0.89 -6.92
CA LYS A 53 16.85 1.04 -8.09
C LYS A 53 17.09 -0.07 -9.11
N ARG A 54 18.33 -0.50 -9.31
CA ARG A 54 18.66 -1.64 -10.18
C ARG A 54 18.11 -2.95 -9.62
N ASP A 55 18.19 -3.15 -8.32
CA ASP A 55 17.61 -4.33 -7.67
C ASP A 55 16.09 -4.39 -7.86
N TYR A 56 15.37 -3.31 -7.56
CA TYR A 56 13.93 -3.27 -7.76
C TYR A 56 13.51 -3.34 -9.24
N ALA A 57 14.32 -2.83 -10.17
CA ALA A 57 14.07 -3.01 -11.60
C ALA A 57 14.12 -4.49 -12.00
N VAL A 58 15.08 -5.26 -11.49
CA VAL A 58 15.12 -6.72 -11.75
C VAL A 58 13.91 -7.42 -11.10
N ILE A 59 13.50 -7.04 -9.89
CA ILE A 59 12.29 -7.61 -9.27
C ILE A 59 11.04 -7.25 -10.07
N HIS A 60 10.93 -6.03 -10.57
CA HIS A 60 9.87 -5.61 -11.49
C HIS A 60 9.84 -6.54 -12.71
N ASP A 61 10.98 -6.79 -13.36
CA ASP A 61 11.03 -7.62 -14.57
C ASP A 61 10.68 -9.10 -14.29
N ILE A 62 10.95 -9.59 -13.07
CA ILE A 62 10.54 -10.92 -12.63
C ILE A 62 9.02 -10.97 -12.34
N PHE A 63 8.46 -9.91 -11.76
CA PHE A 63 7.06 -9.86 -11.32
C PHE A 63 6.09 -9.48 -12.44
N HIS A 64 6.50 -8.61 -13.36
CA HIS A 64 5.66 -8.10 -14.44
C HIS A 64 4.96 -9.23 -15.22
N PRO A 65 5.66 -10.25 -15.77
CA PRO A 65 5.01 -11.34 -16.51
C PRO A 65 4.15 -12.27 -15.62
N VAL A 66 4.23 -12.14 -14.30
CA VAL A 66 3.44 -12.95 -13.35
C VAL A 66 2.13 -12.25 -13.00
N PHE A 67 2.13 -10.92 -12.90
CA PHE A 67 0.95 -10.13 -12.59
C PHE A 67 0.20 -9.65 -13.82
N TRP A 68 0.91 -9.43 -14.94
CA TRP A 68 0.32 -8.90 -16.15
C TRP A 68 -0.19 -10.00 -17.06
N ASP A 69 -1.50 -9.99 -17.32
CA ASP A 69 -2.13 -10.81 -18.36
C ASP A 69 -2.09 -10.04 -19.68
N GLU A 70 -1.14 -10.39 -20.55
CA GLU A 70 -0.96 -9.76 -21.87
C GLU A 70 -2.17 -9.97 -22.79
N GLU A 71 -2.86 -11.11 -22.69
CA GLU A 71 -3.98 -11.43 -23.58
C GLU A 71 -5.18 -10.53 -23.31
N ASN A 72 -5.43 -10.24 -22.03
CA ASN A 72 -6.57 -9.46 -21.59
C ASN A 72 -6.22 -8.00 -21.24
N ASN A 73 -4.96 -7.60 -21.38
CA ASN A 73 -4.44 -6.30 -20.96
C ASN A 73 -4.89 -5.97 -19.52
N PHE A 74 -4.72 -6.94 -18.62
CA PHE A 74 -5.28 -6.94 -17.29
C PHE A 74 -4.21 -7.16 -16.23
N CYS A 75 -4.38 -6.48 -15.09
CA CYS A 75 -3.54 -6.63 -13.92
C CYS A 75 -4.43 -6.77 -12.68
N PRO A 76 -4.14 -7.71 -11.75
CA PRO A 76 -4.86 -7.82 -10.49
C PRO A 76 -4.89 -6.51 -9.71
N LEU A 77 -5.90 -6.36 -8.85
CA LEU A 77 -6.12 -5.15 -8.08
C LEU A 77 -4.84 -4.70 -7.34
N HIS A 78 -4.46 -3.43 -7.57
CA HIS A 78 -3.26 -2.77 -7.06
C HIS A 78 -1.91 -3.36 -7.53
N ALA A 79 -1.86 -4.42 -8.34
CA ALA A 79 -0.60 -5.00 -8.79
C ALA A 79 0.18 -4.07 -9.72
N GLU A 80 -0.51 -3.31 -10.57
CA GLU A 80 0.12 -2.25 -11.38
C GLU A 80 0.82 -1.20 -10.51
N HIS A 81 0.20 -0.81 -9.39
CA HIS A 81 0.81 0.10 -8.43
C HIS A 81 2.08 -0.48 -7.79
N LEU A 82 2.08 -1.78 -7.45
CA LEU A 82 3.29 -2.45 -6.96
C LEU A 82 4.42 -2.45 -7.99
N LEU A 83 4.09 -2.80 -9.24
CA LEU A 83 5.05 -2.81 -10.35
C LEU A 83 5.61 -1.39 -10.58
N HIS A 84 4.75 -0.37 -10.54
CA HIS A 84 5.18 1.02 -10.65
C HIS A 84 6.11 1.44 -9.51
N PHE A 85 5.83 1.05 -8.27
CA PHE A 85 6.73 1.30 -7.13
C PHE A 85 8.12 0.69 -7.37
N LEU A 86 8.18 -0.58 -7.80
CA LEU A 86 9.43 -1.28 -8.07
C LEU A 86 10.22 -0.62 -9.20
N PHE A 87 9.53 -0.23 -10.28
CA PHE A 87 10.15 0.42 -11.43
C PHE A 87 10.70 1.82 -11.11
N THR A 88 9.93 2.63 -10.38
CA THR A 88 10.29 4.03 -10.09
C THR A 88 11.20 4.17 -8.88
N CYS A 89 11.13 3.25 -7.91
CA CYS A 89 11.84 3.29 -6.63
C CYS A 89 11.64 4.66 -5.92
N PRO A 90 10.40 5.02 -5.55
CA PRO A 90 10.07 6.39 -5.12
C PRO A 90 10.73 6.78 -3.79
N ALA A 91 11.08 5.82 -2.94
CA ALA A 91 11.80 6.06 -1.70
C ALA A 91 13.31 6.34 -1.92
N GLY A 92 13.86 5.97 -3.07
CA GLY A 92 15.27 6.18 -3.43
C GLY A 92 16.25 5.70 -2.37
N ALA A 93 17.12 6.59 -1.89
CA ALA A 93 18.11 6.31 -0.84
C ALA A 93 17.50 5.91 0.52
N ARG A 94 16.18 6.01 0.69
CA ARG A 94 15.46 5.61 1.91
C ARG A 94 14.71 4.29 1.77
N SER A 95 14.94 3.57 0.68
CA SER A 95 14.27 2.29 0.42
C SER A 95 14.58 1.19 1.44
N ASN A 96 15.59 1.40 2.28
CA ASN A 96 15.95 0.53 3.40
C ASN A 96 15.36 0.98 4.76
N SER A 97 14.50 2.01 4.80
CA SER A 97 13.83 2.43 6.03
C SER A 97 12.70 1.47 6.41
N GLU A 98 12.46 1.30 7.71
CA GLU A 98 11.46 0.37 8.24
C GLU A 98 10.06 0.61 7.67
N GLY A 99 9.64 1.87 7.56
CA GLY A 99 8.32 2.23 7.02
C GLY A 99 8.16 1.82 5.55
N VAL A 100 9.21 2.01 4.73
CA VAL A 100 9.19 1.62 3.31
C VAL A 100 9.24 0.11 3.15
N ILE A 101 10.04 -0.57 3.96
CA ILE A 101 10.10 -2.04 3.95
C ILE A 101 8.76 -2.64 4.39
N ALA A 102 8.18 -2.13 5.47
CA ALA A 102 6.87 -2.57 5.96
C ALA A 102 5.78 -2.35 4.90
N TYR A 103 5.80 -1.20 4.21
CA TYR A 103 4.90 -0.92 3.10
C TYR A 103 5.07 -1.90 1.94
N LEU A 104 6.30 -2.08 1.44
CA LEU A 104 6.55 -2.89 0.24
C LEU A 104 6.25 -4.38 0.48
N THR A 105 6.71 -4.93 1.61
CA THR A 105 6.48 -6.35 1.96
C THR A 105 5.03 -6.67 2.33
N ASN A 106 4.22 -5.65 2.61
CA ASN A 106 2.78 -5.77 2.89
C ASN A 106 1.92 -4.98 1.89
N HIS A 107 2.41 -4.79 0.66
CA HIS A 107 1.71 -4.00 -0.35
C HIS A 107 0.28 -4.51 -0.57
N MET A 108 -0.67 -3.61 -0.89
CA MET A 108 -2.12 -3.95 -0.96
C MET A 108 -2.44 -5.02 -2.01
N ALA A 109 -1.61 -5.12 -3.06
CA ALA A 109 -1.66 -6.18 -4.06
C ALA A 109 -1.37 -7.59 -3.52
N LEU A 110 -0.73 -7.69 -2.35
CA LEU A 110 -0.30 -8.93 -1.71
C LEU A 110 -1.16 -9.29 -0.49
N LYS A 111 -2.13 -8.43 -0.15
CA LYS A 111 -3.02 -8.59 1.00
C LYS A 111 -4.34 -9.22 0.59
N SER A 112 -4.97 -9.93 1.52
CA SER A 112 -6.35 -10.37 1.36
C SER A 112 -7.33 -9.20 1.43
N PHE A 113 -8.54 -9.37 0.91
CA PHE A 113 -9.60 -8.35 1.03
C PHE A 113 -9.91 -8.02 2.50
N MET A 114 -9.87 -9.02 3.41
CA MET A 114 -10.10 -8.81 4.84
C MET A 114 -9.05 -7.90 5.47
N GLU A 115 -7.77 -8.10 5.11
CA GLU A 115 -6.70 -7.23 5.58
C GLU A 115 -6.85 -5.81 5.04
N ARG A 116 -7.19 -5.65 3.75
CA ARG A 116 -7.43 -4.31 3.17
C ARG A 116 -8.59 -3.58 3.86
N ILE A 117 -9.71 -4.26 4.11
CA ILE A 117 -10.83 -3.69 4.89
C ILE A 117 -10.37 -3.26 6.29
N SER A 118 -9.60 -4.12 6.98
CA SER A 118 -9.09 -3.81 8.32
C SER A 118 -8.17 -2.58 8.28
N ILE A 119 -7.33 -2.45 7.27
CA ILE A 119 -6.43 -1.31 7.10
C ILE A 119 -7.25 -0.03 6.87
N CYS A 120 -8.22 -0.02 5.94
CA CYS A 120 -9.11 1.12 5.72
C CYS A 120 -9.83 1.54 7.01
N THR A 121 -10.35 0.57 7.76
CA THR A 121 -11.07 0.81 9.02
C THR A 121 -10.16 1.40 10.10
N ASN A 122 -8.91 0.93 10.18
CA ASN A 122 -7.93 1.43 11.14
C ASN A 122 -7.40 2.81 10.76
N LEU A 123 -7.26 3.09 9.47
CA LEU A 123 -6.81 4.39 8.95
C LEU A 123 -7.76 5.52 9.36
N ASP A 124 -9.08 5.31 9.33
CA ASP A 124 -10.06 6.27 9.87
C ASP A 124 -9.68 6.71 11.30
N GLY A 125 -9.50 5.74 12.21
CA GLY A 125 -9.16 6.03 13.59
C GLY A 125 -7.77 6.66 13.76
N MET A 126 -6.80 6.31 12.91
CA MET A 126 -5.46 6.90 12.93
C MET A 126 -5.47 8.36 12.48
N ILE A 127 -6.21 8.67 11.40
CA ILE A 127 -6.34 10.03 10.87
C ILE A 127 -7.07 10.93 11.87
N HIS A 128 -8.15 10.45 12.50
CA HIS A 128 -8.89 11.21 13.52
C HIS A 128 -8.09 11.51 14.79
N ARG A 129 -6.97 10.81 15.03
CA ARG A 129 -6.07 11.09 16.17
C ARG A 129 -5.02 12.15 15.85
N LEU A 130 -4.87 12.54 14.59
CA LEU A 130 -4.00 13.65 14.20
C LEU A 130 -4.55 14.95 14.78
N ILE A 131 -3.68 15.77 15.37
CA ILE A 131 -4.08 17.06 15.96
C ILE A 131 -3.10 18.18 15.58
N GLY A 132 -3.65 19.38 15.39
CA GLY A 132 -2.86 20.60 15.19
C GLY A 132 -1.96 20.51 13.95
N GLN A 133 -0.65 20.73 14.10
CA GLN A 133 0.29 20.73 12.98
C GLN A 133 0.36 19.37 12.26
N GLN A 134 0.13 18.27 12.98
CA GLN A 134 0.20 16.92 12.40
C GLN A 134 -0.92 16.67 11.39
N GLU A 135 -2.12 17.14 11.72
CA GLU A 135 -3.29 17.08 10.84
C GLU A 135 -3.08 17.96 9.60
N LEU A 136 -2.52 19.16 9.81
CA LEU A 136 -2.21 20.09 8.71
C LEU A 136 -1.15 19.50 7.77
N ASP A 137 -0.06 18.97 8.31
CA ASP A 137 1.00 18.32 7.55
C ASP A 137 0.47 17.10 6.79
N PHE A 138 -0.40 16.30 7.45
CA PHE A 138 -1.04 15.16 6.82
C PHE A 138 -1.88 15.58 5.62
N THR A 139 -2.83 16.48 5.85
CA THR A 139 -3.76 16.97 4.83
C THR A 139 -3.02 17.65 3.67
N THR A 140 -1.91 18.32 3.92
CA THR A 140 -1.12 19.02 2.87
C THR A 140 -0.31 18.05 2.01
N GLN A 141 0.17 16.95 2.59
CA GLN A 141 1.07 16.01 1.89
C GLN A 141 0.32 14.89 1.19
N VAL A 142 -0.85 14.48 1.71
CA VAL A 142 -1.65 13.45 1.04
C VAL A 142 -2.40 14.03 -0.15
N ALA A 143 -2.49 13.26 -1.23
CA ALA A 143 -3.29 13.67 -2.37
C ALA A 143 -4.77 13.83 -1.96
N HIS A 144 -5.47 14.77 -2.58
CA HIS A 144 -6.92 14.93 -2.43
C HIS A 144 -7.61 14.11 -3.52
N PRO A 145 -8.03 12.85 -3.23
CA PRO A 145 -8.71 12.05 -4.23
C PRO A 145 -10.05 12.69 -4.54
N TYR A 146 -10.44 12.67 -5.81
CA TYR A 146 -11.82 12.82 -6.20
C TYR A 146 -12.49 11.44 -6.03
N TRP A 147 -13.37 11.30 -5.05
CA TRP A 147 -13.98 10.05 -4.63
C TRP A 147 -15.49 10.15 -4.44
N PHE A 148 -16.05 11.32 -4.13
CA PHE A 148 -17.44 11.44 -3.72
C PHE A 148 -18.41 11.02 -4.83
N GLU A 149 -18.28 11.58 -6.03
CA GLU A 149 -19.14 11.26 -7.17
C GLU A 149 -19.06 9.78 -7.57
N GLN A 150 -17.88 9.17 -7.48
CA GLN A 150 -17.69 7.75 -7.81
C GLN A 150 -18.49 6.83 -6.88
N MET A 151 -18.74 7.25 -5.63
CA MET A 151 -19.57 6.47 -4.70
C MET A 151 -21.07 6.58 -5.03
N GLU A 152 -21.52 7.66 -5.67
CA GLU A 152 -22.92 7.84 -6.08
C GLU A 152 -23.34 6.82 -7.15
N ASP A 153 -22.40 6.49 -8.05
CA ASP A 153 -22.63 5.55 -9.14
C ASP A 153 -22.76 4.08 -8.68
N VAL A 154 -22.39 3.77 -7.43
CA VAL A 154 -22.47 2.42 -6.87
C VAL A 154 -23.64 2.34 -5.89
N PRO A 155 -24.75 1.63 -6.21
CA PRO A 155 -25.97 1.66 -5.39
C PRO A 155 -25.79 1.28 -3.91
N ALA A 156 -24.87 0.36 -3.61
CA ALA A 156 -24.57 -0.04 -2.24
C ALA A 156 -23.84 1.06 -1.46
N MET A 157 -22.96 1.81 -2.12
CA MET A 157 -22.20 2.91 -1.52
C MET A 157 -23.07 4.15 -1.38
N TRP A 158 -23.85 4.49 -2.41
CA TRP A 158 -24.84 5.56 -2.37
C TRP A 158 -25.75 5.45 -1.15
N LYS A 159 -26.27 4.24 -0.86
CA LYS A 159 -27.14 4.01 0.29
C LYS A 159 -26.48 4.39 1.62
N VAL A 160 -25.16 4.18 1.76
CA VAL A 160 -24.39 4.56 2.95
C VAL A 160 -24.08 6.05 2.94
N LEU A 161 -23.73 6.60 1.77
CA LEU A 161 -23.41 8.01 1.56
C LEU A 161 -24.62 8.91 1.89
N SER A 162 -25.80 8.52 1.43
CA SER A 162 -27.05 9.26 1.60
C SER A 162 -27.76 9.01 2.94
N TYR A 163 -27.22 8.12 3.79
CA TYR A 163 -27.85 7.77 5.05
C TYR A 163 -27.83 8.95 6.01
N ASN A 164 -29.02 9.46 6.38
CA ASN A 164 -29.19 10.69 7.17
C ASN A 164 -28.40 11.89 6.59
N ALA A 165 -28.31 11.96 5.27
CA ALA A 165 -27.66 13.07 4.59
C ALA A 165 -28.40 14.38 4.80
N GLY A 166 -27.64 15.43 5.14
CA GLY A 166 -28.05 16.80 4.93
C GLY A 166 -27.85 17.18 3.47
N TYR A 167 -28.77 18.01 2.94
CA TYR A 167 -28.73 18.50 1.57
C TYR A 167 -28.62 20.02 1.57
N ASP A 168 -27.75 20.57 0.74
CA ASP A 168 -27.66 22.01 0.54
C ASP A 168 -28.84 22.52 -0.31
N ALA A 169 -28.87 23.83 -0.56
CA ALA A 169 -29.95 24.46 -1.33
C ALA A 169 -30.03 24.00 -2.80
N THR A 170 -28.96 23.39 -3.32
CA THR A 170 -28.84 22.82 -4.67
C THR A 170 -29.12 21.31 -4.70
N GLY A 171 -29.35 20.68 -3.55
CA GLY A 171 -29.64 19.25 -3.44
C GLY A 171 -28.39 18.37 -3.36
N TYR A 172 -27.21 18.95 -3.14
CA TYR A 172 -25.98 18.19 -2.92
C TYR A 172 -25.85 17.76 -1.45
N ILE A 173 -25.36 16.54 -1.24
CA ILE A 173 -25.07 16.01 0.08
C ILE A 173 -23.81 16.71 0.63
N TYR A 174 -23.87 17.18 1.88
CA TYR A 174 -22.72 17.82 2.55
C TYR A 174 -22.18 17.03 3.76
N ASN A 175 -22.59 15.77 3.93
CA ASN A 175 -22.16 14.94 5.07
C ASN A 175 -20.68 14.54 5.04
N TYR A 176 -20.09 14.52 3.85
CA TYR A 176 -18.68 14.22 3.65
C TYR A 176 -18.05 15.35 2.84
N GLU A 177 -16.75 15.56 3.05
CA GLU A 177 -15.94 16.52 2.28
C GLU A 177 -14.98 15.75 1.36
N GLU A 178 -14.50 16.43 0.32
CA GLU A 178 -13.54 15.88 -0.64
C GLU A 178 -12.12 15.77 -0.04
N SER A 179 -11.94 14.87 0.93
CA SER A 179 -10.67 14.62 1.61
C SER A 179 -10.44 13.15 1.88
N VAL A 180 -9.17 12.77 2.02
CA VAL A 180 -8.76 11.40 2.40
C VAL A 180 -9.35 11.00 3.76
N GLY A 181 -9.39 11.92 4.72
CA GLY A 181 -9.95 11.64 6.05
C GLY A 181 -11.42 11.25 5.97
N GLN A 182 -12.21 12.00 5.20
CA GLN A 182 -13.63 11.71 4.98
C GLN A 182 -13.86 10.46 4.14
N LEU A 183 -13.01 10.18 3.15
CA LEU A 183 -13.05 8.91 2.42
C LEU A 183 -12.76 7.70 3.33
N MET A 184 -11.80 7.80 4.25
CA MET A 184 -11.53 6.75 5.24
C MET A 184 -12.69 6.57 6.22
N HIS A 185 -13.31 7.68 6.62
CA HIS A 185 -14.52 7.65 7.43
C HIS A 185 -15.67 6.95 6.71
N PHE A 186 -15.90 7.31 5.45
CA PHE A 186 -16.87 6.66 4.58
C PHE A 186 -16.57 5.16 4.43
N ALA A 187 -15.32 4.79 4.14
CA ALA A 187 -14.90 3.40 3.96
C ALA A 187 -15.23 2.54 5.17
N LYS A 188 -14.93 3.03 6.38
CA LYS A 188 -15.30 2.38 7.63
C LYS A 188 -16.81 2.19 7.76
N ASN A 189 -17.59 3.24 7.51
CA ASN A 189 -19.06 3.16 7.57
C ASN A 189 -19.61 2.16 6.54
N PHE A 190 -19.07 2.19 5.32
CA PHE A 190 -19.46 1.30 4.23
C PHE A 190 -19.17 -0.16 4.58
N PHE A 191 -17.97 -0.50 5.05
CA PHE A 191 -17.63 -1.87 5.43
C PHE A 191 -18.37 -2.35 6.68
N THR A 192 -18.67 -1.46 7.63
CA THR A 192 -19.43 -1.80 8.85
C THR A 192 -20.90 -2.08 8.55
N HIS A 193 -21.47 -1.38 7.57
CA HIS A 193 -22.89 -1.43 7.23
C HIS A 193 -23.16 -2.08 5.86
N ALA A 194 -22.18 -2.81 5.34
CA ALA A 194 -22.28 -3.41 4.03
C ALA A 194 -23.48 -4.37 3.94
N PRO A 195 -24.15 -4.48 2.78
CA PRO A 195 -25.32 -5.34 2.65
C PRO A 195 -25.00 -6.81 2.98
N ASN A 196 -25.73 -7.41 3.92
CA ASN A 196 -25.53 -8.80 4.35
C ASN A 196 -25.70 -9.85 3.24
N ASN A 197 -26.25 -9.47 2.08
CA ASN A 197 -26.46 -10.34 0.94
C ASN A 197 -25.31 -10.33 -0.08
N LEU A 198 -24.27 -9.51 0.13
CA LEU A 198 -23.07 -9.44 -0.70
C LEU A 198 -21.88 -10.07 0.02
N ARG A 199 -20.95 -10.65 -0.73
CA ARG A 199 -19.71 -11.18 -0.14
C ARG A 199 -18.77 -10.02 0.18
N MET A 200 -18.03 -10.11 1.29
CA MET A 200 -17.07 -9.07 1.69
C MET A 200 -15.98 -8.83 0.64
N GLU A 201 -15.60 -9.85 -0.13
CA GLU A 201 -14.66 -9.70 -1.25
C GLU A 201 -15.23 -8.82 -2.38
N GLU A 202 -16.54 -8.92 -2.66
CA GLU A 202 -17.22 -8.11 -3.69
C GLU A 202 -17.39 -6.67 -3.21
N ILE A 203 -17.69 -6.51 -1.92
CA ILE A 203 -17.82 -5.19 -1.27
C ILE A 203 -16.47 -4.46 -1.32
N GLU A 204 -15.38 -5.13 -0.96
CA GLU A 204 -14.04 -4.55 -1.01
C GLU A 204 -13.59 -4.28 -2.44
N ALA A 205 -13.79 -5.22 -3.37
CA ALA A 205 -13.47 -5.01 -4.77
C ALA A 205 -14.24 -3.82 -5.37
N ALA A 206 -15.53 -3.67 -5.04
CA ALA A 206 -16.32 -2.52 -5.47
C ALA A 206 -15.73 -1.22 -4.94
N PHE A 207 -15.37 -1.16 -3.66
CA PHE A 207 -14.75 0.05 -3.06
C PHE A 207 -13.41 0.40 -3.71
N SER A 208 -12.58 -0.60 -3.94
CA SER A 208 -11.27 -0.41 -4.57
C SER A 208 -11.38 -0.05 -6.05
N LEU A 209 -12.44 -0.48 -6.76
CA LEU A 209 -12.77 -0.04 -8.12
C LEU A 209 -13.31 1.39 -8.15
N ALA A 210 -14.24 1.73 -7.25
CA ALA A 210 -14.76 3.09 -7.15
C ALA A 210 -13.66 4.12 -6.77
N THR A 211 -12.55 3.65 -6.18
CA THR A 211 -11.37 4.47 -5.85
C THR A 211 -10.14 4.15 -6.72
N SER A 212 -10.33 3.49 -7.87
CA SER A 212 -9.20 2.97 -8.67
C SER A 212 -8.40 4.04 -9.39
N GLU A 213 -9.05 5.11 -9.87
CA GLU A 213 -8.35 6.21 -10.57
C GLU A 213 -7.24 6.82 -9.70
N SER A 214 -7.46 6.86 -8.39
CA SER A 214 -6.51 7.37 -7.42
C SER A 214 -5.67 6.28 -6.78
N ASN A 215 -5.85 4.99 -7.12
CA ASN A 215 -5.22 3.84 -6.44
C ASN A 215 -5.14 4.10 -4.92
N MET A 216 -6.26 4.54 -4.35
CA MET A 216 -6.22 5.40 -3.17
C MET A 216 -5.48 4.78 -1.99
N LEU A 217 -5.81 3.53 -1.64
CA LEU A 217 -5.22 2.87 -0.48
C LEU A 217 -3.70 2.68 -0.62
N PRO A 218 -3.17 2.05 -1.70
CA PRO A 218 -1.73 1.93 -1.85
C PRO A 218 -1.02 3.29 -2.04
N ASN A 219 -1.62 4.27 -2.71
CA ASN A 219 -1.04 5.60 -2.84
C ASN A 219 -0.91 6.32 -1.50
N LEU A 220 -1.97 6.29 -0.68
CA LEU A 220 -1.96 6.88 0.67
C LEU A 220 -0.84 6.26 1.52
N LEU A 221 -0.76 4.93 1.55
CA LEU A 221 0.25 4.23 2.34
C LEU A 221 1.67 4.48 1.81
N GLN A 222 1.85 4.60 0.49
CA GLN A 222 3.12 4.99 -0.12
C GLN A 222 3.52 6.41 0.29
N GLN A 223 2.59 7.37 0.24
CA GLN A 223 2.84 8.74 0.66
C GLN A 223 3.26 8.79 2.13
N VAL A 224 2.55 8.07 3.00
CA VAL A 224 2.96 7.92 4.41
C VAL A 224 4.38 7.32 4.52
N ALA A 225 4.67 6.24 3.79
CA ALA A 225 5.95 5.55 3.88
C ALA A 225 7.12 6.39 3.36
N CYS A 226 6.88 7.20 2.33
CA CYS A 226 7.94 7.92 1.62
C CYS A 226 8.04 9.41 2.02
N GLN A 227 6.99 10.07 2.50
CA GLN A 227 6.98 11.54 2.65
C GLN A 227 7.03 12.00 4.11
N PHE A 228 6.42 11.28 5.05
CA PHE A 228 6.28 11.70 6.45
C PHE A 228 7.47 11.35 7.35
N ILE A 229 8.71 11.50 6.89
CA ILE A 229 9.89 11.12 7.70
C ILE A 229 10.47 12.32 8.46
N ASN A 230 10.22 13.55 7.99
CA ASN A 230 10.64 14.79 8.66
C ASN A 230 9.58 15.90 8.49
N PRO A 231 8.69 16.10 9.48
CA PRO A 231 8.64 15.39 10.76
C PRO A 231 8.24 13.92 10.59
N PRO A 232 8.68 13.01 11.49
CA PRO A 232 8.23 11.62 11.49
C PRO A 232 6.70 11.58 11.55
N PRO A 233 6.07 10.48 11.10
CA PRO A 233 4.63 10.39 11.24
C PRO A 233 4.33 10.43 12.75
N PRO A 234 3.19 11.01 13.17
CA PRO A 234 2.84 11.10 14.58
C PRO A 234 3.03 9.76 15.29
N ALA A 235 3.39 9.74 16.58
CA ALA A 235 3.71 8.48 17.28
C ALA A 235 2.61 7.40 17.15
N ASP A 236 1.36 7.83 16.93
CA ASP A 236 0.18 6.98 16.73
C ASP A 236 -0.03 6.54 15.27
N PHE A 237 0.68 7.15 14.31
CA PHE A 237 0.67 6.84 12.88
C PHE A 237 1.89 6.00 12.49
N CYS A 238 1.93 4.74 12.93
CA CYS A 238 3.03 3.83 12.66
C CYS A 238 2.64 2.80 11.59
N LEU A 239 3.24 2.89 10.40
CA LEU A 239 2.99 1.93 9.31
C LEU A 239 3.39 0.50 9.67
N VAL A 240 4.47 0.32 10.43
CA VAL A 240 4.90 -1.00 10.90
C VAL A 240 3.78 -1.65 11.73
N LYS A 241 3.16 -0.90 12.65
CA LYS A 241 2.03 -1.39 13.44
C LYS A 241 0.76 -1.61 12.60
N LEU A 242 0.47 -0.72 11.65
CA LEU A 242 -0.72 -0.81 10.80
C LEU A 242 -0.68 -2.01 9.86
N LEU A 243 0.48 -2.28 9.25
CA LEU A 243 0.63 -3.29 8.20
C LEU A 243 1.11 -4.66 8.73
N GLY A 244 1.57 -4.70 9.98
CA GLY A 244 2.05 -5.88 10.69
C GLY A 244 3.56 -5.84 10.96
N ASP A 245 3.95 -6.30 12.15
CA ASP A 245 5.33 -6.25 12.66
C ASP A 245 6.19 -7.37 12.06
N ASN A 246 6.72 -7.14 10.85
CA ASN A 246 7.62 -8.07 10.16
C ASN A 246 9.10 -7.67 10.31
N MET A 247 9.43 -6.63 11.09
CA MET A 247 10.83 -6.30 11.38
C MET A 247 11.53 -7.48 12.07
N ALA A 248 10.81 -8.20 12.93
CA ALA A 248 11.29 -9.44 13.54
C ALA A 248 11.67 -10.52 12.50
N LEU A 249 11.03 -10.56 11.32
CA LEU A 249 11.43 -11.46 10.24
C LEU A 249 12.70 -10.99 9.54
N LEU A 250 13.08 -9.72 9.63
CA LEU A 250 14.35 -9.21 9.07
C LEU A 250 15.54 -9.46 10.02
N ASP A 251 15.27 -9.63 11.32
CA ASP A 251 16.26 -9.83 12.38
C ASP A 251 16.65 -11.31 12.62
N GLU A 252 15.96 -12.28 12.02
CA GLU A 252 16.28 -13.72 12.14
C GLU A 252 17.54 -14.11 11.33
N GLU A 253 18.71 -13.58 11.69
CA GLU A 253 20.02 -14.10 11.24
C GLU A 253 21.17 -13.86 12.23
N GLU A 254 20.90 -13.42 13.46
CA GLU A 254 21.85 -13.63 14.56
C GLU A 254 21.49 -14.91 15.29
N HIS A 255 22.09 -16.05 14.89
CA HIS A 255 22.55 -17.17 15.74
C HIS A 255 23.18 -18.28 14.88
#